data_AF-A0A7S3DB40-F1
#
_entry.id   AF-A0A7S3DB40-F1
#
_cell.length_a   1.000
_cell.length_b   1.000
_cell.length_c   1.000
_cell.angle_alpha   90.00
_cell.angle_beta   90.00
_cell.angle_gamma   90.00
#
_symmetry.space_group_name_H-M   'P 1'
#
loop_
_entity.id
_entity.type
_entity.pdbx_description
1 polymer ?
#
loop_
_entity_poly.entity_id
_entity_poly.type
_entity_poly.pdbx_seq_one_letter_code
_entity_poly.pdbx_strand_id
1 'polypeptide(L)'
;VQAIIAACITMKEEEDKNGKRRPALIIAPPGLVNNWVREIQKFTQNMEVQVWISTDCTRQTSRLESAHFVVTTYSKLGACLSRKIKSVAPDREAAKELNKGRRLPIEVPSIDEAAFNVVYSVIILDESHKVKNASSITNKAIRELQFDYAWLLSGTPAPNDIGEIGQQMFIANRKEDRFVRRREWEPRPSGPNGK
;
A
#
# COMPACT_ATOMS: atom_id res chain seq x y z
N VAL A 1 7.19 18.19 -0.21
CA VAL A 1 7.59 17.11 -1.14
C VAL A 1 9.10 16.90 -1.15
N GLN A 2 9.93 17.90 -1.46
CA GLN A 2 11.40 17.75 -1.52
C GLN A 2 12.06 17.16 -0.25
N ALA A 3 11.72 17.64 0.94
CA ALA A 3 12.28 17.10 2.20
C ALA A 3 11.93 15.61 2.42
N ILE A 4 10.74 15.19 1.99
CA ILE A 4 10.29 13.80 2.08
C ILE A 4 11.06 12.92 1.10
N ILE A 5 11.29 13.42 -0.12
CA ILE A 5 12.11 12.73 -1.12
C ILE A 5 13.53 12.55 -0.58
N ALA A 6 14.15 13.60 -0.03
CA ALA A 6 15.48 13.51 0.57
C ALA A 6 15.53 12.47 1.71
N ALA A 7 14.56 12.51 2.62
CA ALA A 7 14.48 11.53 3.70
C ALA A 7 14.32 10.08 3.17
N CYS A 8 13.48 9.87 2.16
CA CYS A 8 13.34 8.56 1.54
C CYS A 8 14.64 8.10 0.88
N ILE A 9 15.33 8.98 0.15
CA ILE A 9 16.59 8.66 -0.52
C ILE A 9 17.60 8.17 0.52
N THR A 10 17.77 8.90 1.62
CA THR A 10 18.66 8.49 2.72
C THR A 10 18.26 7.13 3.30
N MET A 11 16.97 6.89 3.55
CA MET A 11 16.49 5.59 4.00
C MET A 11 16.80 4.47 2.99
N LYS A 12 16.64 4.72 1.68
CA LYS A 12 16.94 3.74 0.63
C LYS A 12 18.43 3.43 0.54
N GLU A 13 19.29 4.43 0.65
CA GLU A 13 20.74 4.23 0.66
C GLU A 13 21.22 3.42 1.87
N GLU A 14 20.60 3.61 3.04
CA GLU A 14 20.88 2.79 4.23
C GLU A 14 20.37 1.35 4.08
N GLU A 15 19.16 1.16 3.54
CA GLU A 15 18.60 -0.16 3.24
C GLU A 15 19.48 -0.95 2.25
N ASP A 16 20.02 -0.27 1.25
CA ASP A 16 20.96 -0.82 0.27
C ASP A 16 22.25 -1.33 0.92
N LYS A 17 22.85 -0.53 1.80
CA LYS A 17 24.06 -0.91 2.54
C LYS A 17 23.81 -2.12 3.45
N ASN A 18 22.61 -2.24 3.99
CA ASN A 18 22.22 -3.29 4.93
C ASN A 18 21.60 -4.53 4.25
N GLY A 19 21.49 -4.55 2.92
CA GLY A 19 20.92 -5.67 2.16
C GLY A 19 19.42 -5.91 2.41
N LYS A 20 18.69 -4.94 2.96
CA LYS A 20 17.25 -5.02 3.25
C LYS A 20 16.44 -4.13 2.31
N ARG A 21 16.54 -4.38 1.01
CA ARG A 21 15.80 -3.62 0.00
C ARG A 21 14.30 -3.89 0.10
N ARG A 22 13.55 -2.83 0.42
CA ARG A 22 12.08 -2.79 0.34
C ARG A 22 11.67 -1.50 -0.36
N PRO A 23 10.68 -1.48 -1.24
CA PRO A 23 10.27 -0.24 -1.90
C PRO A 23 9.61 0.75 -0.92
N ALA A 24 9.70 2.04 -1.23
CA ALA A 24 8.79 3.06 -0.71
C ALA A 24 7.57 3.18 -1.63
N LEU A 25 6.36 3.13 -1.07
CA LEU A 25 5.11 3.30 -1.84
C LEU A 25 4.55 4.71 -1.67
N ILE A 26 4.40 5.42 -2.77
CA ILE A 26 3.77 6.74 -2.81
C ILE A 26 2.36 6.58 -3.38
N ILE A 27 1.37 7.04 -2.63
CA ILE A 27 -0.03 7.02 -3.02
C ILE A 27 -0.45 8.48 -3.21
N ALA A 28 -0.65 8.87 -4.47
CA ALA A 28 -0.89 10.25 -4.85
C ALA A 28 -2.17 10.41 -5.69
N PRO A 29 -2.74 11.62 -5.76
CA PRO A 29 -3.76 11.94 -6.76
C PRO A 29 -3.24 11.70 -8.19
N PRO A 30 -4.09 11.29 -9.15
CA PRO A 30 -3.65 11.00 -10.52
C PRO A 30 -2.84 12.13 -11.18
N GLY A 31 -3.24 13.38 -10.98
CA GLY A 31 -2.53 14.54 -11.53
C GLY A 31 -1.15 14.81 -10.92
N LEU A 32 -0.84 14.23 -9.75
CA LEU A 32 0.45 14.42 -9.07
C LEU A 32 1.44 13.29 -9.30
N VAL A 33 1.01 12.15 -9.89
CA VAL A 33 1.88 10.99 -10.16
C VAL A 33 3.12 11.38 -10.95
N ASN A 34 2.93 12.06 -12.09
CA ASN A 34 4.06 12.49 -12.93
C ASN A 34 4.95 13.52 -12.23
N ASN A 35 4.39 14.31 -11.32
CA ASN A 35 5.19 15.26 -10.55
C ASN A 35 6.12 14.51 -9.58
N TRP A 36 5.58 13.55 -8.82
CA TRP A 36 6.38 12.70 -7.94
C TRP A 36 7.49 11.97 -8.68
N VAL A 37 7.19 11.35 -9.83
CA VAL A 37 8.19 10.65 -10.63
C VAL A 37 9.31 11.60 -11.06
N ARG A 38 8.97 12.78 -11.61
CA ARG A 38 9.96 13.78 -12.03
C ARG A 38 10.81 14.27 -10.86
N GLU A 39 10.20 14.55 -9.71
CA GLU A 39 10.95 15.03 -8.55
C GLU A 39 11.91 13.95 -8.02
N ILE A 40 11.47 12.70 -7.90
CA ILE A 40 12.35 11.60 -7.45
C ILE A 40 13.52 11.45 -8.44
N GLN A 41 13.23 11.34 -9.73
CA GLN A 41 14.27 11.20 -10.77
C GLN A 41 15.22 12.40 -10.82
N LYS A 42 14.76 13.61 -10.48
CA LYS A 42 15.63 14.78 -10.38
C LYS A 42 16.64 14.66 -9.23
N PHE A 43 16.24 14.06 -8.12
CA PHE A 43 17.06 13.94 -6.90
C PHE A 43 17.77 12.60 -6.77
N THR A 44 17.50 11.63 -7.65
CA THR A 44 18.14 10.31 -7.66
C THR A 44 18.78 10.01 -9.02
N GLN A 45 20.06 9.67 -9.05
CA GLN A 45 20.73 9.25 -10.30
C GLN A 45 20.59 7.76 -10.61
N ASN A 46 20.51 6.89 -9.59
CA ASN A 46 20.57 5.43 -9.76
C ASN A 46 19.41 4.66 -9.07
N MET A 47 18.32 5.33 -8.70
CA MET A 47 17.19 4.67 -8.04
C MET A 47 16.07 4.38 -9.02
N GLU A 48 15.58 3.14 -9.00
CA GLU A 48 14.47 2.69 -9.83
C GLU A 48 13.12 3.17 -9.29
N VAL A 49 12.33 3.84 -10.14
CA VAL A 49 10.97 4.30 -9.86
C VAL A 49 9.99 3.55 -10.76
N GLN A 50 9.03 2.85 -10.16
CA GLN A 50 7.97 2.13 -10.86
C GLN A 50 6.62 2.81 -10.68
N VAL A 51 5.86 2.96 -11.77
CA VAL A 51 4.52 3.55 -11.75
C VAL A 51 3.48 2.44 -11.89
N TRP A 52 2.68 2.24 -10.85
CA TRP A 52 1.63 1.22 -10.80
C TRP A 52 0.24 1.86 -10.86
N ILE A 53 -0.24 2.14 -12.08
CA ILE A 53 -1.57 2.74 -12.31
C ILE A 53 -2.47 1.91 -13.23
N SER A 54 -1.92 1.01 -14.05
CA SER A 54 -2.69 0.20 -14.98
C SER A 54 -3.32 -1.03 -14.31
N THR A 55 -4.43 -1.50 -14.84
CA THR A 55 -5.11 -2.75 -14.45
C THR A 55 -4.39 -4.00 -14.95
N ASP A 56 -3.51 -3.88 -15.95
CA ASP A 56 -2.79 -5.03 -16.55
C ASP A 56 -1.51 -5.41 -15.78
N CYS A 57 -1.30 -4.84 -14.60
CA CYS A 57 -0.09 -4.99 -13.81
C CYS A 57 -0.09 -6.23 -12.89
N THR A 58 -1.01 -7.18 -13.05
CA THR A 58 -1.13 -8.39 -12.22
C THR A 58 0.13 -9.27 -12.24
N ARG A 59 1.05 -9.07 -13.20
CA ARG A 59 2.28 -9.86 -13.36
C ARG A 59 3.60 -9.14 -13.02
N GLN A 60 3.57 -7.99 -12.33
CA GLN A 60 4.76 -7.17 -12.09
C GLN A 60 5.29 -7.18 -10.65
N THR A 61 4.93 -8.16 -9.82
CA THR A 61 5.36 -8.21 -8.40
C THR A 61 6.86 -8.12 -8.23
N SER A 62 7.64 -8.94 -8.96
CA SER A 62 9.10 -8.94 -8.88
C SER A 62 9.71 -7.56 -9.22
N ARG A 63 9.12 -6.84 -10.18
CA ARG A 63 9.55 -5.50 -10.58
C ARG A 63 9.20 -4.44 -9.54
N LEU A 64 8.08 -4.60 -8.84
CA LEU A 64 7.72 -3.71 -7.73
C LEU A 64 8.59 -3.98 -6.51
N GLU A 65 8.92 -5.25 -6.21
CA GLU A 65 9.81 -5.64 -5.11
C GLU A 65 11.25 -5.13 -5.31
N SER A 66 11.75 -5.14 -6.55
CA SER A 66 13.10 -4.67 -6.87
C SER A 66 13.23 -3.14 -6.93
N ALA A 67 12.12 -2.42 -7.05
CA ALA A 67 12.12 -0.98 -7.17
C ALA A 67 12.51 -0.28 -5.85
N HIS A 68 13.08 0.91 -5.94
CA HIS A 68 13.32 1.75 -4.77
C HIS A 68 12.04 2.52 -4.41
N PHE A 69 11.31 2.96 -5.43
CA PHE A 69 10.07 3.70 -5.31
C PHE A 69 8.98 3.08 -6.18
N VAL A 70 7.77 3.00 -5.63
CA VAL A 70 6.55 2.66 -6.35
C VAL A 70 5.59 3.82 -6.21
N VAL A 71 5.03 4.30 -7.30
CA VAL A 71 4.04 5.38 -7.31
C VAL A 71 2.70 4.85 -7.82
N THR A 72 1.63 5.06 -7.07
CA THR A 72 0.27 4.66 -7.42
C THR A 72 -0.75 5.72 -7.04
N THR A 73 -2.04 5.41 -7.29
CA THR A 73 -3.17 6.28 -7.00
C THR A 73 -4.17 5.64 -6.05
N TYR A 74 -4.87 6.49 -5.30
CA TYR A 74 -5.98 6.09 -4.45
C TYR A 74 -7.09 5.33 -5.20
N SER A 75 -7.41 5.76 -6.43
CA SER A 75 -8.43 5.12 -7.26
C SER A 75 -8.03 3.72 -7.70
N LYS A 76 -6.74 3.50 -8.04
CA LYS A 76 -6.23 2.16 -8.38
C LYS A 76 -6.35 1.20 -7.19
N LEU A 77 -5.91 1.60 -6.00
CA LEU A 77 -6.04 0.78 -4.78
C LEU A 77 -7.50 0.41 -4.48
N GLY A 78 -8.39 1.41 -4.50
CA GLY A 78 -9.82 1.18 -4.29
C GLY A 78 -10.44 0.25 -5.35
N ALA A 79 -10.03 0.39 -6.62
CA ALA A 79 -10.50 -0.46 -7.71
C ALA A 79 -10.03 -1.91 -7.56
N CYS A 80 -8.78 -2.14 -7.13
CA CYS A 80 -8.24 -3.48 -6.85
C CYS A 80 -9.07 -4.21 -5.79
N LEU A 81 -9.29 -3.57 -4.63
CA LEU A 81 -10.10 -4.16 -3.57
C LEU A 81 -11.57 -4.34 -4.02
N SER A 82 -12.12 -3.39 -4.77
CA SER A 82 -13.48 -3.50 -5.33
C SER A 82 -13.66 -4.72 -6.21
N ARG A 83 -12.69 -5.01 -7.09
CA ARG A 83 -12.71 -6.21 -7.94
C ARG A 83 -12.64 -7.49 -7.10
N LYS A 84 -11.76 -7.53 -6.10
CA LYS A 84 -11.63 -8.70 -5.22
C LYS A 84 -12.90 -8.95 -4.40
N ILE A 85 -13.54 -7.90 -3.88
CA ILE A 85 -14.82 -8.04 -3.17
C ILE A 85 -15.88 -8.60 -4.12
N LYS A 86 -15.99 -8.08 -5.35
CA LYS A 86 -16.94 -8.58 -6.35
C LYS A 86 -16.69 -10.03 -6.76
N SER A 87 -15.43 -10.49 -6.82
CA SER A 87 -15.12 -11.88 -7.16
C SER A 87 -15.49 -12.86 -6.04
N VAL A 88 -15.47 -12.41 -4.78
CA VAL A 88 -15.76 -13.25 -3.60
C VAL A 88 -17.25 -13.20 -3.23
N ALA A 89 -17.88 -12.04 -3.37
CA ALA A 89 -19.29 -11.79 -3.09
C ALA A 89 -19.93 -11.08 -4.29
N PRO A 90 -20.32 -11.83 -5.33
CA PRO A 90 -20.93 -11.26 -6.53
C PRO A 90 -22.33 -10.71 -6.25
N ASP A 91 -23.03 -11.22 -5.23
CA ASP A 91 -24.31 -10.70 -4.80
C ASP A 91 -24.18 -9.37 -4.04
N ARG A 92 -25.11 -8.44 -4.33
CA ARG A 92 -25.11 -7.07 -3.80
C ARG A 92 -25.40 -7.02 -2.31
N GLU A 93 -26.17 -7.98 -1.79
CA GLU A 93 -26.50 -8.06 -0.37
C GLU A 93 -25.31 -8.59 0.43
N ALA A 94 -24.67 -9.66 -0.05
CA ALA A 94 -23.40 -10.15 0.49
C ALA A 94 -22.27 -9.08 0.45
N ALA A 95 -22.15 -8.32 -0.65
CA ALA A 95 -21.19 -7.22 -0.76
C ALA A 95 -21.49 -6.06 0.21
N LYS A 96 -22.76 -5.81 0.54
CA LYS A 96 -23.15 -4.81 1.56
C LYS A 96 -22.77 -5.28 2.96
N GLU A 97 -23.00 -6.55 3.28
CA GLU A 97 -22.63 -7.13 4.58
C GLU A 97 -21.11 -7.12 4.77
N LEU A 98 -20.33 -7.47 3.74
CA LEU A 98 -18.87 -7.30 3.75
C LEU A 98 -18.42 -5.86 3.98
N ASN A 99 -19.23 -4.89 3.56
CA ASN A 99 -18.91 -3.48 3.72
C ASN A 99 -19.39 -2.86 5.03
N LYS A 100 -20.29 -3.53 5.76
CA LYS A 100 -20.77 -3.12 7.10
C LYS A 100 -19.66 -3.29 8.14
N GLY A 101 -18.96 -2.21 8.43
CA GLY A 101 -17.97 -2.16 9.51
C GLY A 101 -16.76 -1.27 9.21
N ARG A 102 -16.04 -0.88 10.27
CA ARG A 102 -14.74 -0.19 10.15
C ARG A 102 -13.63 -1.14 9.71
N ARG A 103 -13.76 -2.45 9.98
CA ARG A 103 -12.87 -3.53 9.55
C ARG A 103 -13.68 -4.41 8.57
N LEU A 104 -13.06 -4.92 7.51
CA LEU A 104 -13.75 -5.92 6.67
C LEU A 104 -14.02 -7.15 7.56
N PRO A 105 -15.27 -7.66 7.64
CA PRO A 105 -15.64 -8.75 8.56
C PRO A 105 -14.99 -10.10 8.24
N ILE A 106 -14.19 -10.17 7.17
CA ILE A 106 -13.62 -11.40 6.64
C ILE A 106 -12.16 -11.09 6.33
N GLU A 107 -11.27 -12.04 6.63
CA GLU A 107 -9.93 -12.09 6.04
C GLU A 107 -10.09 -11.85 4.54
N VAL A 108 -9.67 -10.68 4.05
CA VAL A 108 -9.74 -10.40 2.62
C VAL A 108 -8.87 -11.48 1.97
N PRO A 109 -9.44 -12.38 1.15
CA PRO A 109 -8.60 -13.34 0.45
C PRO A 109 -7.55 -12.55 -0.31
N SER A 110 -6.29 -13.02 -0.25
CA SER A 110 -5.11 -12.37 -0.84
C SER A 110 -5.48 -11.58 -2.09
N ILE A 111 -5.28 -10.26 -2.05
CA ILE A 111 -5.54 -9.41 -3.22
C ILE A 111 -4.47 -9.80 -4.24
N ASP A 112 -4.88 -10.49 -5.31
CA ASP A 112 -4.01 -11.00 -6.39
C ASP A 112 -3.50 -9.86 -7.30
N GLU A 113 -3.05 -8.77 -6.70
CA GLU A 113 -2.46 -7.61 -7.35
C GLU A 113 -1.08 -7.42 -6.74
N ALA A 114 -0.09 -7.30 -7.62
CA ALA A 114 1.33 -7.25 -7.29
C ALA A 114 1.66 -6.38 -6.07
N ALA A 115 1.11 -5.17 -6.01
CA ALA A 115 1.39 -4.20 -4.94
C ALA A 115 0.97 -4.67 -3.52
N PHE A 116 -0.04 -5.54 -3.37
CA PHE A 116 -0.49 -6.00 -2.05
C PHE A 116 0.35 -7.15 -1.49
N ASN A 117 1.16 -7.79 -2.34
CA ASN A 117 2.08 -8.86 -1.97
C ASN A 117 3.50 -8.36 -1.68
N VAL A 118 3.76 -7.06 -1.85
CA VAL A 118 5.05 -6.44 -1.54
C VAL A 118 5.04 -5.90 -0.11
N VAL A 119 6.16 -6.08 0.60
CA VAL A 119 6.41 -5.43 1.88
C VAL A 119 7.16 -4.12 1.65
N TYR A 120 6.50 -3.00 1.91
CA TYR A 120 7.09 -1.66 1.78
C TYR A 120 7.84 -1.27 3.06
N SER A 121 8.92 -0.50 2.97
CA SER A 121 9.49 0.07 4.19
C SER A 121 8.71 1.29 4.64
N VAL A 122 8.22 2.10 3.71
CA VAL A 122 7.37 3.26 4.01
C VAL A 122 6.25 3.41 2.98
N ILE A 123 5.06 3.75 3.44
CA ILE A 123 3.99 4.27 2.59
C ILE A 123 3.87 5.79 2.80
N ILE A 124 3.63 6.52 1.72
CA ILE A 124 3.44 7.97 1.73
C ILE A 124 2.06 8.26 1.17
N LEU A 125 1.19 8.84 2.01
CA LEU A 125 -0.15 9.26 1.60
C LEU A 125 -0.11 10.76 1.30
N ASP A 126 -0.02 11.08 0.01
CA ASP A 126 -0.08 12.46 -0.46
C ASP A 126 -1.54 12.93 -0.53
N GLU A 127 -1.81 14.16 -0.09
CA GLU A 127 -3.17 14.64 0.16
C GLU A 127 -4.00 13.66 1.01
N SER A 128 -3.44 13.26 2.16
CA SER A 128 -3.97 12.25 3.08
C SER A 128 -5.39 12.53 3.58
N HIS A 129 -5.89 13.77 3.48
CA HIS A 129 -7.30 14.11 3.70
C HIS A 129 -8.26 13.30 2.80
N LYS A 130 -7.78 12.73 1.69
CA LYS A 130 -8.54 11.81 0.82
C LYS A 130 -8.88 10.46 1.48
N VAL A 131 -8.24 10.13 2.61
CA VAL A 131 -8.41 8.86 3.34
C VAL A 131 -9.27 9.03 4.62
N LYS A 132 -10.00 10.14 4.73
CA LYS A 132 -10.80 10.50 5.92
C LYS A 132 -11.85 9.47 6.35
N ASN A 133 -12.47 8.76 5.40
CA ASN A 133 -13.54 7.83 5.70
C ASN A 133 -13.01 6.41 5.90
N ALA A 134 -13.01 5.94 7.15
CA ALA A 134 -12.63 4.58 7.57
C ALA A 134 -13.36 3.46 6.81
N SER A 135 -14.62 3.71 6.45
CA SER A 135 -15.48 2.73 5.78
C SER A 135 -15.26 2.69 4.27
N SER A 136 -14.54 3.68 3.71
CA SER A 136 -14.28 3.75 2.27
C SER A 136 -13.44 2.58 1.80
N ILE A 137 -13.74 2.12 0.58
CA ILE A 137 -12.99 1.02 -0.04
C ILE A 137 -11.51 1.35 -0.19
N THR A 138 -11.16 2.62 -0.42
CA THR A 138 -9.78 3.07 -0.50
C THR A 138 -9.05 2.95 0.84
N ASN A 139 -9.65 3.39 1.95
CA ASN A 139 -9.05 3.25 3.28
C ASN A 139 -8.88 1.76 3.64
N LYS A 140 -9.92 0.95 3.38
CA LYS A 140 -9.83 -0.51 3.53
C LYS A 140 -8.69 -1.12 2.70
N ALA A 141 -8.52 -0.70 1.45
CA ALA A 141 -7.42 -1.17 0.60
C ALA A 141 -6.05 -0.77 1.17
N ILE A 142 -5.88 0.47 1.62
CA ILE A 142 -4.62 0.93 2.24
C ILE A 142 -4.28 0.10 3.48
N ARG A 143 -5.28 -0.31 4.26
CA ARG A 143 -5.08 -1.17 5.45
C ARG A 143 -4.64 -2.59 5.12
N GLU A 144 -4.86 -3.08 3.90
CA GLU A 144 -4.38 -4.39 3.48
C GLU A 144 -2.92 -4.35 2.98
N LEU A 145 -2.34 -3.18 2.75
CA LEU A 145 -0.93 -3.05 2.39
C LEU A 145 -0.01 -3.43 3.56
N GLN A 146 1.15 -3.98 3.23
CA GLN A 146 2.18 -4.37 4.20
C GLN A 146 3.29 -3.33 4.23
N PHE A 147 3.51 -2.67 5.37
CA PHE A 147 4.53 -1.63 5.50
C PHE A 147 5.09 -1.47 6.91
N ASP A 148 6.32 -0.96 7.04
CA ASP A 148 6.94 -0.66 8.34
C ASP A 148 6.58 0.74 8.88
N TYR A 149 6.53 1.75 7.99
CA TYR A 149 6.23 3.14 8.34
C TYR A 149 5.13 3.71 7.43
N ALA A 150 4.37 4.69 7.95
CA ALA A 150 3.43 5.48 7.16
C ALA A 150 3.64 6.97 7.39
N TRP A 151 3.85 7.72 6.32
CA TRP A 151 3.98 9.17 6.32
C TRP A 151 2.77 9.80 5.66
N LEU A 152 2.17 10.77 6.35
CA LEU A 152 0.94 11.41 5.92
C LEU A 152 1.25 12.85 5.54
N LEU A 153 1.01 13.19 4.28
CA LEU A 153 1.22 14.54 3.76
C LEU A 153 -0.15 15.17 3.54
N SER A 154 -0.34 16.37 4.08
CA SER A 154 -1.57 17.14 3.86
C SER A 154 -1.20 18.61 3.77
N GLY A 155 -1.67 19.28 2.71
CA GLY A 155 -1.55 20.73 2.59
C GLY A 155 -2.51 21.50 3.50
N THR A 156 -3.51 20.82 4.08
CA THR A 156 -4.48 21.40 5.02
C THR A 156 -4.09 21.03 6.45
N PRO A 157 -3.66 22.00 7.29
CA PRO A 157 -3.14 21.75 8.63
C PRO A 157 -4.22 21.48 9.68
N ALA A 158 -5.50 21.75 9.37
CA ALA A 158 -6.63 21.47 10.25
C ALA A 158 -7.48 20.34 9.64
N PRO A 159 -7.32 19.08 10.10
CA PRO A 159 -8.33 18.04 9.88
C PRO A 159 -9.67 18.57 10.38
N ASN A 160 -10.69 18.50 9.52
CA ASN A 160 -11.98 19.17 9.78
C ASN A 160 -12.82 18.45 10.84
N ASP A 161 -12.36 17.27 11.30
CA ASP A 161 -13.03 16.43 12.28
C ASP A 161 -11.99 15.55 12.99
N ILE A 162 -12.20 15.32 14.29
CA ILE A 162 -11.45 14.38 15.15
C ILE A 162 -11.45 12.98 14.53
N GLY A 163 -12.50 12.63 13.80
CA GLY A 163 -12.57 11.40 13.00
C GLY A 163 -11.44 11.26 11.97
N GLU A 164 -11.05 12.36 11.31
CA GLU A 164 -9.98 12.36 10.30
C GLU A 164 -8.61 12.13 10.95
N ILE A 165 -8.34 12.81 12.08
CA ILE A 165 -7.13 12.61 12.89
C ILE A 165 -7.05 11.15 13.36
N GLY A 166 -8.16 10.62 13.89
CA GLY A 166 -8.22 9.25 14.38
C GLY A 166 -7.89 8.21 13.30
N GLN A 167 -8.29 8.45 12.05
CA GLN A 167 -7.93 7.57 10.93
C GLN A 167 -6.48 7.68 10.52
N GLN A 168 -5.96 8.91 10.44
CA GLN A 168 -4.56 9.17 10.14
C GLN A 168 -3.65 8.52 11.19
N MET A 169 -3.97 8.72 12.48
CA MET A 169 -3.28 8.11 13.61
C MET A 169 -3.40 6.59 13.59
N PHE A 170 -4.54 6.02 13.21
CA PHE A 170 -4.71 4.58 13.12
C PHE A 170 -3.81 3.94 12.03
N ILE A 171 -3.68 4.60 10.87
CA ILE A 171 -2.79 4.14 9.80
C ILE A 171 -1.32 4.28 10.24
N ALA A 172 -0.95 5.41 10.86
CA ALA A 172 0.42 5.71 11.27
C ALA A 172 0.89 4.89 12.48
N ASN A 173 0.03 4.64 13.46
CA ASN A 173 0.33 3.90 14.69
C ASN A 173 -0.01 2.42 14.59
N ARG A 174 -0.03 1.83 13.39
CA ARG A 174 -0.20 0.38 13.22
C ARG A 174 1.08 -0.36 13.66
N LYS A 175 1.40 -0.30 14.95
CA LYS A 175 2.29 -1.25 15.62
C LYS A 175 1.48 -2.51 15.88
N GLU A 176 2.04 -3.65 15.48
CA GLU A 176 1.61 -5.01 15.88
C GLU A 176 0.34 -5.58 15.22
N ASP A 177 0.52 -6.17 14.04
CA ASP A 177 -0.12 -7.46 13.68
C ASP A 177 0.90 -8.33 12.91
N ARG A 178 2.19 -8.20 13.28
CA ARG A 178 3.35 -8.67 12.51
C ARG A 178 3.65 -10.17 12.61
N PHE A 179 2.95 -10.91 13.47
CA PHE A 179 3.32 -12.29 13.83
C PHE A 179 2.36 -13.40 13.39
N VAL A 180 1.13 -13.09 13.00
CA VAL A 180 0.14 -14.13 12.69
C VAL A 180 0.19 -14.55 11.21
N ARG A 181 0.36 -13.61 10.27
CA ARG A 181 0.29 -13.94 8.83
C ARG A 181 1.53 -14.67 8.26
N ARG A 182 2.66 -14.74 8.98
CA ARG A 182 3.90 -15.38 8.47
C ARG A 182 3.96 -16.90 8.67
N ARG A 183 3.13 -17.48 9.56
CA ARG A 183 3.13 -18.94 9.81
C ARG A 183 2.32 -19.76 8.80
N GLU A 184 1.48 -19.13 7.98
CA GLU A 184 0.58 -19.85 7.06
C GLU A 184 1.12 -19.97 5.63
N TRP A 185 2.22 -19.30 5.30
CA TRP A 185 2.88 -19.42 4.00
C TRP A 185 4.33 -19.88 4.15
N GLU A 186 4.51 -21.06 4.74
CA GLU A 186 5.59 -21.95 4.32
C GLU A 186 4.99 -22.88 3.26
N PRO A 187 5.61 -23.03 2.07
CA PRO A 187 5.20 -24.10 1.17
C PRO A 187 5.28 -25.40 1.96
N ARG A 188 4.17 -26.14 2.07
CA ARG A 188 4.20 -27.45 2.70
C ARG A 188 5.36 -28.22 2.06
N PRO A 189 6.32 -28.75 2.83
CA PRO A 189 7.35 -29.59 2.24
C PRO A 189 6.62 -30.68 1.48
N SER A 190 6.92 -30.80 0.18
CA SER A 190 6.44 -31.89 -0.64
C SER A 190 6.77 -33.17 0.11
N GLY A 191 5.74 -33.80 0.67
CA GLY A 191 5.88 -35.04 1.41
C GLY A 191 6.62 -36.07 0.55
N PRO A 192 7.41 -36.97 1.16
CA PRO A 192 8.18 -37.93 0.40
C PRO A 192 7.23 -38.76 -0.46
N ASN A 193 7.51 -38.78 -1.77
CA ASN A 193 6.85 -39.63 -2.75
C ASN A 193 6.72 -41.05 -2.17
N GLY A 194 5.48 -41.51 -2.04
CA GLY A 194 5.17 -42.86 -1.61
C GLY A 194 5.88 -43.88 -2.47
N LYS A 195 6.59 -44.79 -1.81
CA LYS A 195 6.90 -46.12 -2.34
C LYS A 195 5.74 -47.05 -2.02
#